data_AF-A0A3N5JSS9-F1
#
_entry.id   AF-A0A3N5JSS9-F1
#
_cell.length_a   1.000
_cell.length_b   1.000
_cell.length_c   1.000
_cell.angle_alpha   90.00
_cell.angle_beta   90.00
_cell.angle_gamma   90.00
#
_symmetry.space_group_name_H-M   'P 1'
#
loop_
_entity.id
_entity.type
_entity.pdbx_description
1 polymer ?
#
loop_
_entity_poly.entity_id
_entity_poly.type
_entity_poly.pdbx_seq_one_letter_code
_entity_poly.pdbx_strand_id
1 'polypeptide(L)'
;RFVNPAGLSNYGGNLYKQTVASGEPVVGQAGIDGLGTLDQGYLEASNVKIVNEMISMITAQRAYEINSKSVKTADDMIGIATNLKR
;
A
#
# COMPACT_ATOMS: atom_id res chain seq x y z
N ARG A 1 0.99 -21.11 9.48
CA ARG A 1 0.99 -19.74 10.06
C ARG A 1 2.41 -19.21 10.08
N PHE A 2 2.62 -17.94 9.73
CA PHE A 2 3.93 -17.27 9.87
C PHE A 2 3.92 -16.39 11.12
N VAL A 3 5.08 -16.20 11.76
CA VAL A 3 5.22 -15.30 12.90
C VAL A 3 4.98 -13.86 12.47
N ASN A 4 5.44 -13.50 11.27
CA ASN A 4 5.21 -12.18 10.67
C ASN A 4 4.70 -12.28 9.23
N PRO A 5 3.38 -12.18 9.01
CA PRO A 5 2.79 -12.17 7.66
C PRO A 5 3.23 -10.98 6.81
N ALA A 6 3.55 -9.82 7.41
CA ALA A 6 4.00 -8.64 6.67
C ALA A 6 5.43 -8.77 6.11
N GLY A 7 6.20 -9.74 6.62
CA GLY A 7 7.53 -10.07 6.11
C GLY A 7 7.52 -11.01 4.89
N LEU A 8 6.36 -11.46 4.44
CA LEU A 8 6.24 -12.32 3.27
C LEU A 8 6.52 -11.53 1.98
N SER A 9 7.34 -12.08 1.10
CA SER A 9 7.58 -11.49 -0.22
C SER A 9 6.46 -11.89 -1.17
N ASN A 10 5.80 -10.91 -1.78
CA ASN A 10 4.78 -11.16 -2.80
C ASN A 10 5.46 -11.61 -4.10
N TYR A 11 5.19 -12.84 -4.54
CA TYR A 11 5.77 -13.43 -5.75
C TYR A 11 4.82 -13.31 -6.97
N GLY A 12 3.70 -12.60 -6.81
CA GLY A 12 2.67 -12.40 -7.83
C GLY A 12 1.58 -13.46 -7.81
N GLY A 13 0.41 -13.15 -8.40
CA GLY A 13 -0.70 -14.10 -8.53
C GLY A 13 -1.29 -14.57 -7.19
N ASN A 14 -1.24 -13.74 -6.15
CA ASN A 14 -1.61 -14.06 -4.76
C ASN A 14 -0.70 -15.10 -4.09
N LEU A 15 0.47 -15.39 -4.68
CA LEU A 15 1.47 -16.27 -4.09
C LEU A 15 2.44 -15.47 -3.22
N TYR A 16 2.75 -16.02 -2.06
CA TYR A 16 3.68 -15.45 -1.10
C TYR A 16 4.86 -16.39 -0.90
N LYS A 17 6.07 -15.83 -0.88
CA LYS A 17 7.31 -16.55 -0.59
C LYS A 17 7.82 -16.16 0.79
N GLN A 18 8.22 -17.16 1.57
CA GLN A 18 8.86 -16.95 2.87
C GLN A 18 10.20 -16.22 2.71
N THR A 19 10.47 -15.29 3.61
CA THR A 19 11.74 -14.58 3.71
C THR A 19 12.30 -14.75 5.12
N VAL A 20 13.56 -14.34 5.32
CA VAL A 20 14.17 -14.32 6.67
C VAL A 20 13.35 -13.46 7.64
N ALA A 21 12.64 -12.43 7.14
CA ALA A 21 11.82 -11.54 7.95
C ALA A 21 10.43 -12.12 8.31
N SER A 22 9.94 -13.14 7.59
CA SER A 22 8.67 -13.82 7.92
C SER A 22 8.84 -14.94 8.96
N GLY A 23 10.06 -15.45 9.12
CA GLY A 23 10.37 -16.64 9.91
C GLY A 23 9.97 -17.94 9.23
N GLU A 24 10.21 -19.06 9.92
CA GLU A 24 9.87 -20.41 9.45
C GLU A 24 8.35 -20.65 9.41
N PRO A 25 7.84 -21.44 8.45
CA PRO A 25 6.42 -21.75 8.34
C PRO A 25 6.00 -22.72 9.45
N VAL A 26 5.01 -22.33 10.25
CA VAL A 26 4.34 -23.25 11.18
C VAL A 26 3.29 -24.03 10.40
N VAL A 27 3.58 -25.30 10.09
CA VAL A 27 2.67 -26.23 9.41
C VAL A 27 1.83 -26.99 10.44
N GLY A 28 0.53 -27.11 10.22
CA GLY A 28 -0.40 -27.79 11.14
C GLY A 28 -1.71 -28.16 10.46
N GLN A 29 -2.55 -28.93 11.14
CA GLN A 29 -3.90 -29.27 10.66
C GLN A 29 -4.87 -28.09 10.87
N ALA A 30 -5.80 -27.89 9.94
CA ALA A 30 -6.85 -26.89 10.06
C ALA A 30 -7.70 -27.14 11.32
N GLY A 31 -7.99 -26.08 12.09
CA GLY A 31 -8.73 -26.16 13.35
C GLY A 31 -7.94 -26.60 14.60
N ILE A 32 -6.66 -26.97 14.46
CA ILE A 32 -5.77 -27.31 15.58
C ILE A 32 -4.73 -26.19 15.75
N ASP A 33 -4.35 -25.89 16.99
CA ASP A 33 -3.25 -24.96 17.31
C ASP A 33 -3.49 -23.50 16.85
N GLY A 34 -4.75 -23.05 16.89
CA GLY A 34 -5.16 -21.69 16.52
C GLY A 34 -5.10 -21.39 15.02
N LEU A 35 -5.03 -22.43 14.17
CA LEU A 35 -5.23 -22.29 12.72
C LEU A 35 -6.73 -22.20 12.42
N GLY A 36 -7.10 -21.37 11.45
CA GLY A 36 -8.49 -21.21 11.01
C GLY A 36 -9.12 -22.52 10.54
N THR A 37 -10.45 -22.56 10.57
CA THR A 37 -11.24 -23.67 10.02
C THR A 37 -11.44 -23.48 8.52
N LEU A 38 -11.48 -24.57 7.76
CA LEU A 38 -11.85 -24.52 6.35
C LEU A 38 -13.37 -24.50 6.22
N ASP A 39 -13.93 -23.51 5.54
CA ASP A 39 -15.35 -23.47 5.19
C ASP A 39 -15.54 -23.85 3.71
N GLN A 40 -16.33 -24.88 3.43
CA GLN A 40 -16.43 -25.45 2.10
C GLN A 40 -17.43 -24.65 1.25
N GLY A 41 -16.98 -24.14 0.10
CA GLY A 41 -17.80 -23.31 -0.80
C GLY A 41 -17.73 -21.81 -0.50
N TYR A 42 -16.94 -21.38 0.48
CA TYR A 42 -16.65 -19.98 0.76
C TYR A 42 -15.41 -19.51 -0.03
N LEU A 43 -15.52 -18.36 -0.70
CA LEU A 43 -14.40 -17.70 -1.39
C LEU A 43 -14.06 -16.41 -0.64
N GLU A 44 -12.81 -16.27 -0.23
CA GLU A 44 -12.33 -15.06 0.44
C GLU A 44 -12.39 -13.85 -0.51
N ALA A 45 -13.25 -12.90 -0.19
CA ALA A 45 -13.34 -11.64 -0.93
C ALA A 45 -12.15 -10.74 -0.62
N SER A 46 -11.80 -9.86 -1.56
CA SER A 46 -10.74 -8.87 -1.33
C SER A 46 -11.06 -7.98 -0.13
N ASN A 47 -10.06 -7.75 0.72
CA ASN A 47 -10.17 -6.84 1.87
C ASN A 47 -10.16 -5.34 1.48
N VAL A 48 -10.08 -5.02 0.18
CA VAL A 48 -10.01 -3.65 -0.33
C VAL A 48 -11.42 -3.11 -0.59
N LYS A 49 -11.73 -1.96 0.02
CA LYS A 49 -12.97 -1.21 -0.24
C LYS A 49 -12.71 -0.17 -1.32
N ILE A 50 -13.29 -0.37 -2.50
CA ILE A 50 -13.06 0.47 -3.70
C ILE A 50 -13.31 1.97 -3.40
N VAL A 51 -14.35 2.29 -2.62
CA VAL A 51 -14.68 3.69 -2.27
C VAL A 51 -13.56 4.36 -1.48
N ASN A 52 -12.98 3.65 -0.51
CA ASN A 52 -11.89 4.19 0.31
C ASN A 52 -10.62 4.38 -0.53
N GLU A 53 -10.34 3.43 -1.43
CA GLU A 53 -9.19 3.50 -2.32
C GLU A 53 -9.30 4.67 -3.32
N MET A 54 -10.51 4.92 -3.85
CA MET A 54 -10.76 6.08 -4.70
C MET A 54 -10.55 7.40 -3.95
N ILE A 55 -11.00 7.51 -2.69
CA ILE A 55 -10.77 8.70 -1.87
C ILE A 55 -9.27 8.91 -1.65
N SER A 56 -8.52 7.84 -1.33
CA SER A 56 -7.07 7.88 -1.18
C SER A 56 -6.35 8.35 -2.44
N MET A 57 -6.80 7.88 -3.61
CA MET A 57 -6.27 8.32 -4.89
C MET A 57 -6.58 9.81 -5.16
N ILE A 58 -7.81 10.25 -4.87
CA ILE A 58 -8.21 11.65 -5.05
C ILE A 58 -7.40 12.57 -4.12
N THR A 59 -7.18 12.20 -2.86
CA THR A 59 -6.36 12.99 -1.94
C THR A 59 -4.90 13.03 -2.37
N ALA A 60 -4.34 11.91 -2.85
CA ALA A 60 -2.99 11.89 -3.43
C ALA A 60 -2.88 12.80 -4.66
N GLN A 61 -3.88 12.78 -5.56
CA GLN A 61 -3.94 13.67 -6.72
C GLN A 61 -4.03 15.15 -6.31
N ARG A 62 -4.89 15.49 -5.35
CA ARG A 62 -5.00 16.86 -4.84
C ARG A 62 -3.71 17.34 -4.18
N ALA A 63 -3.04 16.49 -3.41
CA ALA A 63 -1.74 16.81 -2.84
C ALA A 63 -0.70 17.09 -3.94
N TYR A 64 -0.68 16.29 -5.01
CA TYR A 64 0.18 16.53 -6.16
C TYR A 64 -0.13 17.85 -6.87
N GLU A 65 -1.42 18.16 -7.12
CA GLU A 65 -1.85 19.42 -7.73
C GLU A 65 -1.43 20.64 -6.90
N ILE A 66 -1.64 20.59 -5.58
CA ILE A 66 -1.28 21.68 -4.65
C ILE A 66 0.24 21.89 -4.64
N ASN A 67 1.01 20.80 -4.58
CA ASN A 67 2.47 20.86 -4.61
C ASN A 67 2.96 21.43 -5.95
N SER A 68 2.40 20.98 -7.08
CA SER A 68 2.77 21.49 -8.41
C SER A 68 2.44 22.98 -8.56
N LYS A 69 1.28 23.43 -8.06
CA LYS A 69 0.90 24.85 -8.11
C LYS A 69 1.79 25.72 -7.22
N SER A 70 2.15 25.21 -6.04
CA SER A 70 3.07 25.90 -5.13
C SER A 70 4.45 26.09 -5.76
N VAL A 71 4.99 25.04 -6.39
CA VAL A 71 6.27 25.11 -7.13
C VAL A 71 6.20 26.14 -8.26
N LYS A 72 5.16 26.09 -9.11
CA LYS A 72 4.99 27.09 -10.18
C LYS A 72 4.94 28.52 -9.66
N THR A 73 4.21 28.75 -8.57
CA THR A 73 4.07 30.09 -7.98
C THR A 73 5.40 30.57 -7.39
N ALA A 74 6.18 29.66 -6.79
CA ALA A 74 7.54 29.96 -6.34
C ALA A 74 8.46 30.33 -7.52
N ASP A 75 8.40 29.58 -8.62
CA ASP A 75 9.17 29.86 -9.85
C ASP A 75 8.79 31.22 -10.45
N ASP A 76 7.50 31.55 -10.52
CA ASP A 76 7.00 32.84 -11.00
C ASP A 76 7.53 34.01 -10.14
N MET A 77 7.52 33.85 -8.81
CA MET A 77 8.04 34.86 -7.87
C MET A 77 9.56 35.06 -8.02
N ILE A 78 10.32 33.98 -8.24
CA ILE A 78 11.77 34.04 -8.51
C ILE A 78 12.03 34.78 -9.84
N GLY A 79 11.22 34.51 -10.86
CA GLY A 79 11.28 35.22 -12.14
C GLY A 79 11.04 36.73 -12.00
N ILE A 80 10.07 37.14 -11.19
CA ILE A 80 9.81 38.56 -10.92
C ILE A 80 10.99 39.20 -10.17
N ALA A 81 11.50 38.55 -9.12
CA ALA A 81 12.62 39.08 -8.32
C ALA A 81 13.91 39.25 -9.14
N THR A 82 14.18 38.34 -10.07
CA THR A 82 15.36 38.42 -10.95
C THR A 82 15.25 39.55 -11.98
N ASN A 83 14.05 39.81 -12.50
CA ASN A 83 13.81 40.94 -13.40
C ASN A 83 13.88 42.30 -12.69
N LEU A 84 13.53 42.37 -11.41
CA LEU A 84 13.59 43.60 -10.60
C LEU A 84 15.03 44.02 -10.23
N LYS A 85 15.99 43.10 -10.31
CA LYS A 85 17.41 43.33 -10.00
C LYS A 85 18.20 43.89 -11.20
N ARG A 86 17.59 44.00 -12.39
CA ARG A 86 18.22 44.61 -13.58
C ARG A 86 18.03 46.11 -13.65
#